data_AF-A0A7C3XKM3-F1
#
_entry.id   AF-A0A7C3XKM3-F1
#
_cell.length_a   1.000
_cell.length_b   1.000
_cell.length_c   1.000
_cell.angle_alpha   90.00
_cell.angle_beta   90.00
_cell.angle_gamma   90.00
#
_symmetry.space_group_name_H-M   'P 1'
#
loop_
_entity.id
_entity.type
_entity.pdbx_description
1 polymer ?
#
loop_
_entity_poly.entity_id
_entity_poly.type
_entity_poly.pdbx_seq_one_letter_code
_entity_poly.pdbx_strand_id
1 'polypeptide(L)'
;MVLPFYALYPSVETLFVIHSAIIALGGIVTYKLSYLVLKNEKYALMFSVLYFFNPLVLGQAFSSFHLEDLFMTLMMFTIYFFIKGDWWKYFVFLALTLMTIEYAAIPVIFFGITMLLTTSRRESSGRNRILIPLITISVSLLYFFLAQNMQLALGLVKAGIHQEWKILGANSITEVPLRILENPVAALDALSYDSFHKTFYLLMVFAPVLFLPLLKPAYLIPISPWLVTALFSNYLAYYVVFTQYPAFVAPFIFLGAIYGFRKIARSKNIKVAHLKKLVSLAFLIAVTLSLFAATPRVETTTYLARVKFQHAWKLHEILGLVPSSASILAQDNIFPHVSDRFEAYTIPSPSWE
;
A
#
# COMPACT_ATOMS: atom_id res chain seq x y z
N MET A 1 -8.87 11.09 8.44
CA MET A 1 -10.01 10.14 8.50
C MET A 1 -10.21 9.46 9.85
N VAL A 2 -9.15 9.13 10.61
CA VAL A 2 -9.26 8.36 11.87
C VAL A 2 -9.53 9.26 13.09
N LEU A 3 -9.23 10.56 12.99
CA LEU A 3 -9.33 11.54 14.09
C LEU A 3 -10.68 11.52 14.84
N PRO A 4 -11.86 11.46 14.20
CA PRO A 4 -13.12 11.44 14.94
C PRO A 4 -13.28 10.22 15.86
N PHE A 5 -12.76 9.06 15.44
CA PHE A 5 -12.80 7.84 16.25
C PHE A 5 -11.77 7.89 17.37
N TYR A 6 -10.57 8.40 17.07
CA TYR A 6 -9.54 8.60 18.09
C TYR A 6 -10.00 9.60 19.16
N ALA A 7 -10.74 10.64 18.81
CA ALA A 7 -11.28 11.61 19.76
C ALA A 7 -12.29 11.00 20.76
N LEU A 8 -12.95 9.88 20.43
CA LEU A 8 -13.86 9.17 21.34
C LEU A 8 -13.10 8.37 22.40
N TYR A 9 -11.98 7.75 22.00
CA TYR A 9 -11.10 6.99 22.89
C TYR A 9 -9.65 7.13 22.40
N PRO A 10 -8.91 8.15 22.89
CA PRO A 10 -7.58 8.51 22.38
C PRO A 10 -6.53 7.54 22.90
N SER A 11 -6.49 6.36 22.27
CA SER A 11 -5.60 5.28 22.67
C SER A 11 -5.00 4.58 21.45
N VAL A 12 -3.85 3.96 21.66
CA VAL A 12 -3.15 3.16 20.64
C VAL A 12 -4.03 1.99 20.19
N GLU A 13 -4.76 1.37 21.12
CA GLU A 13 -5.69 0.28 20.85
C GLU A 13 -6.78 0.69 19.86
N THR A 14 -7.33 1.91 19.95
CA THR A 14 -8.32 2.41 18.97
C THR A 14 -7.74 2.39 17.56
N LEU A 15 -6.50 2.86 17.38
CA LEU A 15 -5.83 2.89 16.09
C LEU A 15 -5.60 1.47 15.55
N PHE A 16 -5.12 0.55 16.38
CA PHE A 16 -4.90 -0.85 15.98
C PHE A 16 -6.20 -1.60 15.68
N VAL A 17 -7.27 -1.37 16.45
CA VAL A 17 -8.59 -1.97 16.17
C VAL A 17 -9.12 -1.49 14.82
N ILE A 18 -9.05 -0.19 14.54
CA ILE A 18 -9.47 0.37 13.26
C ILE A 18 -8.61 -0.18 12.12
N HIS A 19 -7.30 -0.23 12.32
CA HIS A 19 -6.34 -0.75 11.37
C HIS A 19 -6.62 -2.21 10.99
N SER A 20 -6.69 -3.10 11.98
CA SER A 20 -6.98 -4.52 11.76
C SER A 20 -8.36 -4.74 11.16
N ALA A 21 -9.37 -3.96 11.57
CA ALA A 21 -10.72 -4.04 10.99
C ALA A 21 -10.71 -3.65 9.51
N ILE A 22 -10.05 -2.54 9.14
CA ILE A 22 -9.96 -2.08 7.75
C ILE A 22 -9.16 -3.07 6.90
N ILE A 23 -8.03 -3.60 7.38
CA ILE A 23 -7.30 -4.66 6.63
C ILE A 23 -8.19 -5.89 6.45
N ALA A 24 -8.91 -6.33 7.49
CA ALA A 24 -9.79 -7.50 7.39
C ALA A 24 -10.92 -7.32 6.35
N LEU A 25 -11.49 -6.11 6.24
CA LEU A 25 -12.48 -5.79 5.20
C LEU A 25 -11.91 -5.94 3.77
N GLY A 26 -10.59 -5.87 3.61
CA GLY A 26 -9.88 -6.10 2.35
C GLY A 26 -10.15 -7.48 1.75
N GLY A 27 -10.27 -8.52 2.59
CA GLY A 27 -10.67 -9.85 2.14
C GLY A 27 -12.08 -9.86 1.56
N ILE A 28 -13.03 -9.19 2.24
CA ILE A 28 -14.42 -9.10 1.81
C ILE A 28 -14.53 -8.39 0.45
N VAL A 29 -13.85 -7.25 0.27
CA VAL A 29 -13.89 -6.54 -1.01
C VAL A 29 -13.18 -7.32 -2.11
N THR A 30 -12.09 -8.03 -1.79
CA THR A 30 -11.40 -8.92 -2.73
C THR A 30 -12.33 -10.04 -3.22
N TYR A 31 -13.10 -10.66 -2.32
CA TYR A 31 -14.15 -11.61 -2.68
C TYR A 31 -15.18 -10.97 -3.63
N LYS A 32 -15.75 -9.83 -3.22
CA LYS A 32 -16.81 -9.13 -3.97
C LYS A 32 -16.35 -8.70 -5.37
N LEU A 33 -15.14 -8.16 -5.47
CA LEU A 33 -14.51 -7.77 -6.73
C LEU A 33 -14.24 -8.98 -7.62
N SER A 34 -13.63 -10.02 -7.07
CA SER A 34 -13.36 -11.27 -7.80
C SER A 34 -14.65 -11.91 -8.32
N TYR A 35 -15.70 -11.98 -7.50
CA TYR A 35 -17.00 -12.50 -7.91
C TYR A 35 -17.62 -11.64 -9.01
N LEU A 36 -17.57 -10.31 -8.89
CA LEU A 36 -18.09 -9.38 -9.90
C LEU A 36 -17.44 -9.62 -11.27
N VAL A 37 -16.13 -9.88 -11.30
CA VAL A 37 -15.31 -10.01 -12.52
C VAL A 37 -15.32 -11.44 -13.09
N LEU A 38 -15.23 -12.46 -12.23
CA LEU A 38 -15.08 -13.87 -12.61
C LEU A 38 -16.41 -14.64 -12.68
N LYS A 39 -17.45 -14.16 -12.01
CA LYS A 39 -18.78 -14.80 -11.92
C LYS A 39 -18.70 -16.25 -11.38
N ASN A 40 -17.82 -16.50 -10.43
CA ASN A 40 -17.61 -17.82 -9.83
C ASN A 40 -17.21 -17.68 -8.36
N GLU A 41 -17.96 -18.31 -7.46
CA GLU A 41 -17.77 -18.20 -6.01
C GLU A 41 -16.49 -18.87 -5.52
N LYS A 42 -16.11 -20.02 -6.11
CA LYS A 42 -14.88 -20.73 -5.72
C LYS A 42 -13.64 -19.90 -6.03
N TYR A 43 -13.61 -19.27 -7.20
CA TYR A 43 -12.51 -18.37 -7.56
C TYR A 43 -12.53 -17.09 -6.74
N ALA A 44 -13.71 -16.54 -6.42
CA ALA A 44 -13.82 -15.39 -5.54
C ALA A 44 -13.29 -15.69 -4.13
N LEU A 45 -13.65 -16.86 -3.58
CA LEU A 45 -13.13 -17.32 -2.29
C LEU A 45 -11.63 -17.54 -2.33
N MET A 46 -11.12 -18.17 -3.40
CA MET A 46 -9.67 -18.38 -3.60
C MET A 46 -8.89 -17.05 -3.53
N PHE A 47 -9.34 -16.00 -4.24
CA PHE A 47 -8.69 -14.69 -4.18
C PHE A 47 -8.84 -14.00 -2.81
N SER A 48 -9.96 -14.20 -2.11
CA SER A 48 -10.14 -13.69 -0.75
C SER A 48 -9.21 -14.37 0.26
N VAL A 49 -9.03 -15.68 0.14
CA VAL A 49 -8.08 -16.44 0.97
C VAL A 49 -6.67 -15.99 0.65
N LEU A 50 -6.33 -15.87 -0.65
CA LEU A 50 -5.04 -15.36 -1.08
C LEU A 50 -4.75 -13.97 -0.50
N TYR A 51 -5.75 -13.08 -0.44
CA TYR A 51 -5.59 -11.76 0.19
C TYR A 51 -5.04 -11.89 1.61
N PHE A 52 -5.69 -12.67 2.48
CA PHE A 52 -5.26 -12.80 3.88
C PHE A 52 -3.86 -13.39 4.04
N PHE A 53 -3.42 -14.23 3.12
CA PHE A 53 -2.12 -14.90 3.20
C PHE A 53 -1.07 -14.33 2.27
N ASN A 54 -1.35 -13.22 1.58
CA ASN A 54 -0.40 -12.59 0.70
C ASN A 54 0.66 -11.84 1.54
N PRO A 55 1.97 -11.96 1.25
CA PRO A 55 3.02 -11.24 1.97
C PRO A 55 2.81 -9.72 2.01
N LEU A 56 2.26 -9.12 0.94
CA LEU A 56 1.94 -7.69 0.90
C LEU A 56 0.84 -7.30 1.89
N VAL A 57 -0.06 -8.22 2.24
CA VAL A 57 -1.15 -7.99 3.19
C VAL A 57 -0.69 -8.32 4.61
N LEU A 58 0.02 -9.44 4.77
CA LEU A 58 0.60 -9.84 6.05
C LEU A 58 1.58 -8.79 6.57
N GLY A 59 2.42 -8.21 5.70
CA GLY A 59 3.32 -7.13 6.06
C GLY A 59 2.60 -5.95 6.72
N GLN A 60 1.45 -5.55 6.16
CA GLN A 60 0.62 -4.46 6.68
C GLN A 60 -0.15 -4.86 7.93
N ALA A 61 -0.61 -6.11 8.00
CA ALA A 61 -1.34 -6.58 9.17
C ALA A 61 -0.47 -6.67 10.42
N PHE A 62 0.85 -6.90 10.24
CA PHE A 62 1.81 -7.09 11.33
C PHE A 62 2.79 -5.91 11.51
N SER A 63 2.66 -4.84 10.72
CA SER A 63 3.42 -3.60 10.90
C SER A 63 2.84 -2.74 12.03
N SER A 64 3.65 -1.76 12.48
CA SER A 64 3.13 -0.63 13.26
C SER A 64 2.07 0.13 12.48
N PHE A 65 1.17 0.84 13.18
CA PHE A 65 0.12 1.63 12.56
C PHE A 65 0.68 2.74 11.65
N HIS A 66 0.42 2.65 10.35
CA HIS A 66 0.62 3.73 9.38
C HIS A 66 -0.69 4.02 8.65
N LEU A 67 -0.97 5.28 8.30
CA LEU A 67 -2.19 5.62 7.57
C LEU A 67 -2.18 5.03 6.15
N GLU A 68 -1.00 4.87 5.58
CA GLU A 68 -0.73 4.22 4.29
C GLU A 68 -1.25 2.78 4.26
N ASP A 69 -1.26 2.08 5.40
CA ASP A 69 -1.74 0.69 5.47
C ASP A 69 -3.23 0.58 5.11
N LEU A 70 -4.00 1.64 5.36
CA LEU A 70 -5.42 1.73 5.01
C LEU A 70 -5.64 1.92 3.51
N PHE A 71 -4.65 2.43 2.77
CA PHE A 71 -4.75 2.72 1.34
C PHE A 71 -5.16 1.48 0.55
N MET A 72 -4.54 0.33 0.84
CA MET A 72 -4.78 -0.90 0.10
C MET A 72 -6.27 -1.28 0.11
N THR A 73 -6.89 -1.39 1.29
CA THR A 73 -8.29 -1.80 1.38
C THR A 73 -9.24 -0.74 0.83
N LEU A 74 -9.00 0.54 1.18
CA LEU A 74 -9.84 1.63 0.70
C LEU A 74 -9.79 1.71 -0.83
N MET A 75 -8.61 1.58 -1.42
CA MET A 75 -8.44 1.56 -2.87
C MET A 75 -9.10 0.32 -3.51
N MET A 76 -9.06 -0.86 -2.87
CA MET A 76 -9.80 -2.02 -3.35
C MET A 76 -11.33 -1.77 -3.38
N PHE A 77 -11.89 -1.06 -2.39
CA PHE A 77 -13.29 -0.62 -2.43
C PHE A 77 -13.55 0.41 -3.52
N THR A 78 -12.66 1.39 -3.69
CA THR A 78 -12.70 2.36 -4.79
C THR A 78 -12.76 1.63 -6.14
N ILE A 79 -11.88 0.65 -6.38
CA ILE A 79 -11.87 -0.18 -7.58
C ILE A 79 -13.19 -0.97 -7.72
N TYR A 80 -13.65 -1.62 -6.65
CA TYR A 80 -14.88 -2.41 -6.65
C TYR A 80 -16.10 -1.58 -7.05
N PHE A 81 -16.29 -0.41 -6.44
CA PHE A 81 -17.43 0.45 -6.74
C PHE A 81 -17.34 1.12 -8.12
N PHE A 82 -16.13 1.43 -8.59
CA PHE A 82 -15.91 1.86 -9.97
C PHE A 82 -16.40 0.80 -10.95
N ILE A 83 -15.95 -0.45 -10.80
CA ILE A 83 -16.31 -1.55 -11.71
C ILE A 83 -17.80 -1.90 -11.60
N LYS A 84 -18.38 -1.76 -10.40
CA LYS A 84 -19.82 -1.95 -10.17
C LYS A 84 -20.68 -0.83 -10.78
N GLY A 85 -20.11 0.37 -10.98
CA GLY A 85 -20.84 1.56 -11.43
C GLY A 85 -21.66 2.25 -10.34
N ASP A 86 -21.34 2.02 -9.06
CA ASP A 86 -21.99 2.65 -7.90
C ASP A 86 -21.24 3.95 -7.56
N TRP A 87 -21.58 5.03 -8.26
CA TRP A 87 -20.79 6.28 -8.27
C TRP A 87 -20.75 6.99 -6.91
N TRP A 88 -21.84 6.94 -6.13
CA TRP A 88 -21.85 7.52 -4.79
C TRP A 88 -20.82 6.86 -3.88
N LYS A 89 -20.86 5.52 -3.77
CA LYS A 89 -19.90 4.79 -2.95
C LYS A 89 -18.49 4.87 -3.52
N TYR A 90 -18.35 4.90 -4.84
CA TYR A 90 -17.08 5.14 -5.50
C TYR A 90 -16.42 6.44 -5.01
N PHE A 91 -17.13 7.57 -5.04
CA PHE A 91 -16.56 8.86 -4.62
C PHE A 91 -16.32 8.93 -3.11
N VAL A 92 -17.15 8.28 -2.29
CA VAL A 92 -16.89 8.16 -0.84
C VAL A 92 -15.57 7.42 -0.59
N PHE A 93 -15.39 6.25 -1.19
CA PHE A 93 -14.15 5.48 -1.00
C PHE A 93 -12.94 6.13 -1.67
N LEU A 94 -13.12 6.81 -2.80
CA LEU A 94 -12.07 7.62 -3.43
C LEU A 94 -11.57 8.71 -2.48
N ALA A 95 -12.48 9.45 -1.84
CA ALA A 95 -12.11 10.47 -0.87
C ALA A 95 -11.37 9.87 0.33
N LEU A 96 -11.86 8.74 0.86
CA LEU A 96 -11.17 8.01 1.93
C LEU A 96 -9.77 7.54 1.51
N THR A 97 -9.61 7.00 0.30
CA THR A 97 -8.31 6.60 -0.26
C THR A 97 -7.36 7.79 -0.36
N LEU A 98 -7.82 8.95 -0.83
CA LEU A 98 -6.96 10.13 -0.94
C LEU A 98 -6.54 10.66 0.44
N MET A 99 -7.43 10.61 1.44
CA MET A 99 -7.17 11.07 2.80
C MET A 99 -6.14 10.23 3.58
N THR A 100 -5.59 9.14 3.03
CA THR A 100 -4.57 8.33 3.74
C THR A 100 -3.25 9.09 3.86
N ILE A 101 -2.79 9.67 2.75
CA ILE A 101 -1.53 10.40 2.65
C ILE A 101 -1.52 11.21 1.35
N GLU A 102 -0.76 12.28 1.27
CA GLU A 102 -0.64 13.14 0.09
C GLU A 102 -0.26 12.37 -1.18
N TYR A 103 0.63 11.38 -1.06
CA TYR A 103 1.12 10.60 -2.20
C TYR A 103 0.13 9.55 -2.70
N ALA A 104 -0.97 9.28 -1.96
CA ALA A 104 -2.04 8.39 -2.42
C ALA A 104 -2.66 8.85 -3.74
N ALA A 105 -2.63 10.15 -4.03
CA ALA A 105 -3.13 10.70 -5.29
C ALA A 105 -2.43 10.14 -6.52
N ILE A 106 -1.13 9.87 -6.45
CA ILE A 106 -0.32 9.45 -7.60
C ILE A 106 -0.81 8.11 -8.19
N PRO A 107 -0.88 6.99 -7.43
CA PRO A 107 -1.43 5.74 -7.96
C PRO A 107 -2.89 5.87 -8.38
N VAL A 108 -3.67 6.76 -7.77
CA VAL A 108 -5.08 7.00 -8.14
C VAL A 108 -5.21 7.74 -9.48
N ILE A 109 -4.32 8.69 -9.79
CA ILE A 109 -4.22 9.32 -11.12
C ILE A 109 -3.96 8.24 -12.18
N PHE A 110 -2.96 7.39 -11.94
CA PHE A 110 -2.61 6.32 -12.87
C PHE A 110 -3.70 5.25 -12.97
N PHE A 111 -4.48 5.03 -11.91
CA PHE A 111 -5.72 4.24 -11.98
C PHE A 111 -6.74 4.87 -12.93
N GLY A 112 -6.98 6.18 -12.85
CA GLY A 112 -7.84 6.89 -13.80
C GLY A 112 -7.36 6.73 -15.24
N ILE A 113 -6.05 6.89 -15.50
CA ILE A 113 -5.44 6.66 -16.81
C ILE A 113 -5.69 5.21 -17.28
N THR A 114 -5.47 4.24 -16.39
CA THR A 114 -5.71 2.82 -16.68
C THR A 114 -7.15 2.56 -17.10
N MET A 115 -8.12 3.16 -16.41
CA MET A 115 -9.53 2.97 -16.75
C MET A 115 -9.91 3.63 -18.09
N LEU A 116 -9.28 4.73 -18.48
CA LEU A 116 -9.43 5.30 -19.83
C LEU A 116 -8.91 4.35 -20.91
N LEU A 117 -7.75 3.72 -20.68
CA LEU A 117 -7.09 2.83 -21.64
C LEU A 117 -7.74 1.44 -21.76
N THR A 118 -8.24 0.89 -20.66
CA THR A 118 -8.67 -0.53 -20.60
C THR A 118 -10.15 -0.76 -20.84
N THR A 119 -10.98 0.24 -20.63
CA THR A 119 -12.41 0.06 -20.83
C THR A 119 -12.64 -0.14 -22.35
N SER A 120 -13.46 -1.12 -22.76
CA SER A 120 -13.73 -1.44 -24.18
C SER A 120 -14.99 -0.74 -24.70
N ARG A 121 -15.02 -0.38 -26.00
CA ARG A 121 -16.21 0.19 -26.71
C ARG A 121 -17.45 -0.69 -26.65
N ARG A 122 -17.32 -1.99 -26.36
CA ARG A 122 -18.41 -2.97 -26.45
C ARG A 122 -19.18 -3.25 -25.15
N GLU A 123 -18.64 -2.93 -23.97
CA GLU A 123 -19.21 -3.40 -22.68
C GLU A 123 -19.98 -2.33 -21.87
N SER A 124 -19.98 -1.05 -22.28
CA SER A 124 -20.83 -0.01 -21.68
C SER A 124 -20.87 1.25 -22.56
N SER A 125 -22.07 1.67 -23.01
CA SER A 125 -22.27 2.81 -23.92
C SER A 125 -22.46 4.16 -23.21
N GLY A 126 -22.01 4.30 -21.96
CA GLY A 126 -22.28 5.48 -21.14
C GLY A 126 -21.18 6.56 -21.16
N ARG A 127 -21.59 7.84 -21.19
CA ARG A 127 -20.76 9.04 -20.97
C ARG A 127 -19.84 8.94 -19.73
N ASN A 128 -20.28 8.22 -18.71
CA ASN A 128 -19.56 8.03 -17.45
C ASN A 128 -18.23 7.28 -17.62
N ARG A 129 -18.03 6.55 -18.72
CA ARG A 129 -16.79 5.80 -18.97
C ARG A 129 -15.56 6.68 -19.16
N ILE A 130 -15.74 7.86 -19.75
CA ILE A 130 -14.64 8.82 -19.95
C ILE A 130 -14.71 9.87 -18.84
N LEU A 131 -15.92 10.34 -18.54
CA LEU A 131 -16.12 11.39 -17.55
C LEU A 131 -15.63 10.99 -16.16
N ILE A 132 -15.95 9.79 -15.66
CA ILE A 132 -15.56 9.42 -14.30
C ILE A 132 -14.04 9.28 -14.16
N PRO A 133 -13.30 8.55 -15.02
CA PRO A 133 -11.84 8.53 -14.95
C PRO A 133 -11.18 9.91 -15.08
N LEU A 134 -11.72 10.79 -15.94
CA LEU A 134 -11.23 12.18 -16.04
C LEU A 134 -11.46 12.93 -14.73
N ILE A 135 -12.64 12.82 -14.11
CA ILE A 135 -12.92 13.40 -12.79
C ILE A 135 -11.97 12.81 -11.74
N THR A 136 -11.72 11.49 -11.75
CA THR A 136 -10.75 10.84 -10.86
C THR A 136 -9.38 11.48 -10.99
N ILE A 137 -8.87 11.64 -12.21
CA ILE A 137 -7.57 12.28 -12.48
C ILE A 137 -7.57 13.72 -11.97
N SER A 138 -8.58 14.52 -12.32
CA SER A 138 -8.66 15.92 -11.94
C SER A 138 -8.75 16.12 -10.42
N VAL A 139 -9.59 15.33 -9.73
CA VAL A 139 -9.75 15.40 -8.27
C VAL A 139 -8.46 14.97 -7.57
N SER A 140 -7.80 13.91 -8.04
CA SER A 140 -6.55 13.45 -7.45
C SER A 140 -5.39 14.43 -7.70
N LEU A 141 -5.32 15.07 -8.87
CA LEU A 141 -4.35 16.15 -9.13
C LEU A 141 -4.60 17.34 -8.19
N LEU A 142 -5.86 17.79 -8.08
CA LEU A 142 -6.23 18.88 -7.17
C LEU A 142 -5.86 18.56 -5.72
N TYR A 143 -6.17 17.35 -5.26
CA TYR A 143 -5.81 16.88 -3.92
C TYR A 143 -4.30 16.90 -3.71
N PHE A 144 -3.53 16.36 -4.65
CA PHE A 144 -2.06 16.34 -4.57
C PHE A 144 -1.48 17.75 -4.42
N PHE A 145 -1.91 18.69 -5.26
CA PHE A 145 -1.46 20.07 -5.18
C PHE A 145 -1.90 20.74 -3.88
N LEU A 146 -3.14 20.53 -3.44
CA LEU A 146 -3.63 21.10 -2.19
C LEU A 146 -2.82 20.57 -1.00
N ALA A 147 -2.57 19.26 -0.93
CA ALA A 147 -1.81 18.65 0.15
C ALA A 147 -0.36 19.15 0.19
N GLN A 148 0.30 19.28 -0.96
CA GLN A 148 1.66 19.85 -1.06
C GLN A 148 1.70 21.32 -0.60
N ASN A 149 0.75 22.15 -1.05
CA ASN A 149 0.66 23.55 -0.62
C ASN A 149 0.37 23.67 0.88
N MET A 150 -0.46 22.79 1.44
CA MET A 150 -0.71 22.76 2.88
C MET A 150 0.53 22.39 3.68
N GLN A 151 1.36 21.44 3.22
CA GLN A 151 2.63 21.13 3.87
C GLN A 151 3.57 22.34 3.89
N LEU A 152 3.69 23.04 2.76
CA LEU A 152 4.47 24.28 2.66
C LEU A 152 3.93 25.37 3.59
N ALA A 153 2.61 25.60 3.60
CA ALA A 153 1.97 26.62 4.43
C ALA A 153 2.12 26.36 5.93
N LEU A 154 2.16 25.09 6.34
CA LEU A 154 2.38 24.67 7.73
C LEU A 154 3.87 24.60 8.11
N GLY A 155 4.79 24.91 7.19
CA GLY A 155 6.23 24.78 7.42
C GLY A 155 6.69 23.33 7.62
N LEU A 156 5.89 22.35 7.21
CA LEU A 156 6.18 20.91 7.30
C LEU A 156 7.10 20.44 6.16
N VAL A 157 7.99 21.31 5.71
CA VAL A 157 9.00 20.95 4.73
C VAL A 157 10.04 20.11 5.46
N LYS A 158 10.29 18.88 4.99
CA LYS A 158 11.42 18.09 5.48
C LYS A 158 12.71 18.87 5.20
N ALA A 159 13.20 19.59 6.20
CA ALA A 159 14.53 20.17 6.19
C ALA A 159 15.52 19.02 6.47
N GLY A 160 16.19 18.52 5.43
CA GLY A 160 17.16 17.42 5.57
C GLY A 160 17.75 16.97 4.24
N ILE A 161 18.87 16.24 4.32
CA ILE A 161 19.51 15.62 3.16
C ILE A 161 18.68 14.39 2.76
N HIS A 162 17.94 14.47 1.66
CA HIS A 162 17.27 13.33 1.05
C HIS A 162 18.31 12.35 0.47
N GLN A 163 18.68 11.33 1.23
CA GLN A 163 19.65 10.32 0.80
C GLN A 163 19.00 9.12 0.09
N GLU A 164 17.67 9.09 -0.04
CA GLU A 164 16.94 7.94 -0.58
C GLU A 164 17.26 7.66 -2.06
N TRP A 165 17.72 8.66 -2.82
CA TRP A 165 18.10 8.55 -4.23
C TRP A 165 19.49 9.14 -4.50
N LYS A 166 20.39 9.12 -3.51
CA LYS A 166 21.75 9.66 -3.61
C LYS A 166 22.52 9.09 -4.80
N ILE A 167 22.38 7.79 -5.09
CA ILE A 167 23.05 7.14 -6.23
C ILE A 167 22.53 7.68 -7.57
N LEU A 168 21.22 7.89 -7.69
CA LEU A 168 20.59 8.49 -8.87
C LEU A 168 20.92 10.00 -8.99
N GLY A 169 21.30 10.64 -7.88
CA GLY A 169 21.51 12.08 -7.79
C GLY A 169 20.21 12.89 -7.71
N ALA A 170 19.09 12.28 -7.30
CA ALA A 170 17.81 12.98 -7.11
C ALA A 170 17.66 13.42 -5.65
N ASN A 171 17.25 14.67 -5.42
CA ASN A 171 17.03 15.20 -4.07
C ASN A 171 15.57 15.09 -3.60
N SER A 172 14.68 14.60 -4.47
CA SER A 172 13.26 14.48 -4.17
C SER A 172 12.61 13.40 -5.04
N ILE A 173 11.50 12.83 -4.56
CA ILE A 173 10.72 11.84 -5.33
C ILE A 173 10.25 12.39 -6.69
N THR A 174 9.98 13.70 -6.76
CA THR A 174 9.56 14.40 -7.97
C THR A 174 10.66 14.55 -9.01
N GLU A 175 11.93 14.57 -8.61
CA GLU A 175 13.09 14.62 -9.52
C GLU A 175 13.41 13.27 -10.15
N VAL A 176 13.02 12.15 -9.51
CA VAL A 176 13.39 10.79 -9.93
C VAL A 176 13.14 10.52 -11.42
N PRO A 177 11.95 10.82 -12.00
CA PRO A 177 11.71 10.54 -13.42
C PRO A 177 12.64 11.31 -14.36
N LEU A 178 12.93 12.58 -14.04
CA LEU A 178 13.80 13.41 -14.85
C LEU A 178 15.26 12.96 -14.75
N ARG A 179 15.74 12.64 -13.53
CA ARG A 179 17.12 12.17 -13.31
C ARG A 179 17.43 10.86 -13.99
N ILE A 180 16.45 9.95 -14.08
CA ILE A 180 16.58 8.70 -14.85
C ILE A 180 16.89 8.99 -16.32
N LEU A 181 16.30 10.05 -16.89
CA LEU A 181 16.50 10.44 -18.29
C LEU A 181 17.79 11.24 -18.49
N GLU A 182 18.12 12.14 -17.56
CA GLU A 182 19.29 13.02 -17.64
C GLU A 182 20.61 12.27 -17.41
N ASN A 183 20.61 11.25 -16.56
CA ASN A 183 21.81 10.48 -16.23
C ASN A 183 21.56 8.96 -16.29
N PRO A 184 21.56 8.35 -17.50
CA PRO A 184 21.33 6.92 -17.66
C PRO A 184 22.36 6.02 -16.95
N VAL A 185 23.60 6.49 -16.77
CA VAL A 185 24.63 5.73 -16.04
C VAL A 185 24.27 5.65 -14.57
N ALA A 186 23.98 6.79 -13.93
CA ALA A 186 23.51 6.82 -12.54
C ALA A 186 22.19 6.05 -12.36
N ALA A 187 21.32 6.07 -13.37
CA ALA A 187 20.08 5.29 -13.37
C ALA A 187 20.36 3.77 -13.34
N LEU A 188 21.33 3.28 -14.13
CA LEU A 188 21.75 1.87 -14.11
C LEU A 188 22.44 1.51 -12.80
N ASP A 189 23.27 2.39 -12.25
CA ASP A 189 23.92 2.20 -10.95
C ASP A 189 22.89 2.11 -9.83
N ALA A 190 21.92 3.03 -9.82
CA ALA A 190 20.82 3.05 -8.86
C ALA A 190 19.93 1.80 -8.98
N LEU A 191 19.63 1.34 -10.20
CA LEU A 191 18.85 0.13 -10.42
C LEU A 191 19.60 -1.14 -9.99
N SER A 192 20.92 -1.17 -10.20
CA SER A 192 21.79 -2.32 -9.86
C SER A 192 22.14 -2.37 -8.38
N TYR A 193 22.08 -1.24 -7.68
CA TYR A 193 22.25 -1.17 -6.23
C TYR A 193 21.24 -2.08 -5.52
N ASP A 194 21.75 -2.93 -4.63
CA ASP A 194 20.95 -3.87 -3.84
C ASP A 194 20.02 -4.77 -4.67
N SER A 195 20.53 -5.22 -5.83
CA SER A 195 19.78 -6.00 -6.82
C SER A 195 19.14 -7.26 -6.22
N PHE A 196 19.75 -7.88 -5.21
CA PHE A 196 19.19 -9.04 -4.52
C PHE A 196 17.85 -8.71 -3.84
N HIS A 197 17.81 -7.69 -2.98
CA HIS A 197 16.58 -7.30 -2.28
C HIS A 197 15.53 -6.75 -3.25
N LYS A 198 15.93 -5.99 -4.27
CA LYS A 198 15.00 -5.50 -5.31
C LYS A 198 14.37 -6.64 -6.12
N THR A 199 15.17 -7.64 -6.50
CA THR A 199 14.67 -8.84 -7.19
C THR A 199 13.74 -9.62 -6.28
N PHE A 200 14.13 -9.82 -5.02
CA PHE A 200 13.31 -10.52 -4.03
C PHE A 200 11.98 -9.80 -3.76
N TYR A 201 11.99 -8.47 -3.72
CA TYR A 201 10.78 -7.65 -3.60
C TYR A 201 9.83 -7.87 -4.77
N LEU A 202 10.33 -7.82 -6.01
CA LEU A 202 9.51 -8.12 -7.19
C LEU A 202 8.94 -9.54 -7.14
N LEU A 203 9.73 -10.52 -6.70
CA LEU A 203 9.25 -11.89 -6.49
C LEU A 203 8.13 -11.93 -5.44
N MET A 204 8.28 -11.24 -4.31
CA MET A 204 7.25 -11.17 -3.27
C MET A 204 5.98 -10.43 -3.72
N VAL A 205 6.10 -9.48 -4.65
CA VAL A 205 4.96 -8.76 -5.23
C VAL A 205 4.19 -9.64 -6.22
N PHE A 206 4.89 -10.37 -7.11
CA PHE A 206 4.25 -11.07 -8.23
C PHE A 206 4.07 -12.59 -8.05
N ALA A 207 5.00 -13.26 -7.38
CA ALA A 207 4.95 -14.73 -7.25
C ALA A 207 3.75 -15.24 -6.44
N PRO A 208 3.30 -14.59 -5.34
CA PRO A 208 2.11 -15.03 -4.61
C PRO A 208 0.83 -14.98 -5.45
N VAL A 209 0.78 -14.09 -6.44
CA VAL A 209 -0.31 -14.02 -7.42
C VAL A 209 0.00 -14.73 -8.73
N LEU A 210 1.02 -15.60 -8.73
CA LEU A 210 1.45 -16.45 -9.84
C LEU A 210 1.76 -15.66 -11.13
N PHE A 211 2.23 -14.42 -11.00
CA PHE A 211 2.50 -13.51 -12.11
C PHE A 211 1.29 -13.26 -13.03
N LEU A 212 0.06 -13.59 -12.59
CA LEU A 212 -1.17 -13.37 -13.36
C LEU A 212 -1.39 -11.92 -13.80
N PRO A 213 -0.97 -10.88 -13.05
CA PRO A 213 -1.07 -9.51 -13.53
C PRO A 213 -0.38 -9.27 -14.88
N LEU A 214 0.69 -10.01 -15.21
CA LEU A 214 1.41 -9.89 -16.49
C LEU A 214 0.55 -10.31 -17.69
N LEU A 215 -0.52 -11.07 -17.49
CA LEU A 215 -1.47 -11.42 -18.56
C LEU A 215 -2.38 -10.24 -18.96
N LYS A 216 -2.43 -9.19 -18.13
CA LYS A 216 -3.18 -7.95 -18.34
C LYS A 216 -2.37 -6.74 -17.82
N PRO A 217 -1.24 -6.41 -18.48
CA PRO A 217 -0.26 -5.44 -17.98
C PRO A 217 -0.81 -4.01 -17.86
N ALA A 218 -1.89 -3.67 -18.56
CA ALA A 218 -2.53 -2.37 -18.41
C ALA A 218 -2.97 -2.09 -16.95
N TYR A 219 -3.34 -3.12 -16.17
CA TYR A 219 -3.67 -2.96 -14.75
C TYR A 219 -2.44 -2.78 -13.85
N LEU A 220 -1.22 -2.82 -14.40
CA LEU A 220 0.03 -2.51 -13.69
C LEU A 220 0.49 -1.06 -13.90
N ILE A 221 -0.17 -0.28 -14.76
CA ILE A 221 0.11 1.15 -14.91
C ILE A 221 0.00 1.89 -13.55
N PRO A 222 -0.97 1.61 -12.66
CA PRO A 222 -1.07 2.31 -11.37
C PRO A 222 0.08 2.07 -10.41
N ILE A 223 0.80 0.95 -10.55
CA ILE A 223 1.94 0.64 -9.68
C ILE A 223 3.25 1.21 -10.20
N SER A 224 3.30 1.67 -11.46
CA SER A 224 4.54 2.12 -12.08
C SER A 224 5.19 3.30 -11.34
N PRO A 225 4.46 4.30 -10.81
CA PRO A 225 5.10 5.38 -10.05
C PRO A 225 5.86 4.83 -8.85
N TRP A 226 5.24 3.96 -8.05
CA TRP A 226 5.88 3.37 -6.89
C TRP A 226 7.05 2.45 -7.27
N LEU A 227 6.91 1.63 -8.31
CA LEU A 227 8.02 0.77 -8.76
C LEU A 227 9.21 1.59 -9.24
N VAL A 228 9.00 2.70 -9.96
CA VAL A 228 10.09 3.61 -10.35
C VAL A 228 10.73 4.21 -9.10
N THR A 229 9.95 4.75 -8.18
CA THR A 229 10.43 5.30 -6.91
C THR A 229 11.27 4.29 -6.12
N ALA A 230 10.77 3.08 -5.93
CA ALA A 230 11.40 2.05 -5.12
C ALA A 230 12.64 1.42 -5.79
N LEU A 231 12.57 1.07 -7.07
CA LEU A 231 13.65 0.36 -7.76
C LEU A 231 14.87 1.25 -8.05
N PHE A 232 14.68 2.56 -8.17
CA PHE A 232 15.77 3.53 -8.34
C PHE A 232 16.26 4.14 -7.02
N SER A 233 15.69 3.73 -5.89
CA SER A 233 16.11 4.17 -4.57
C SER A 233 17.28 3.33 -4.02
N ASN A 234 18.09 3.92 -3.16
CA ASN A 234 19.03 3.25 -2.28
C ASN A 234 18.53 3.16 -0.82
N TYR A 235 17.22 3.33 -0.60
CA TYR A 235 16.57 3.19 0.70
C TYR A 235 15.78 1.88 0.79
N LEU A 236 16.31 0.93 1.57
CA LEU A 236 15.81 -0.45 1.67
C LEU A 236 14.31 -0.54 1.96
N ALA A 237 13.77 0.36 2.80
CA ALA A 237 12.37 0.29 3.22
C ALA A 237 11.36 0.43 2.06
N TYR A 238 11.74 1.07 0.94
CA TYR A 238 10.86 1.24 -0.22
C TYR A 238 10.67 -0.04 -1.04
N TYR A 239 11.59 -1.00 -0.96
CA TYR A 239 11.56 -2.23 -1.73
C TYR A 239 11.64 -3.47 -0.83
N VAL A 240 10.89 -3.48 0.28
CA VAL A 240 10.64 -4.67 1.11
C VAL A 240 9.15 -4.76 1.47
N VAL A 241 8.63 -5.97 1.68
CA VAL A 241 7.18 -6.24 1.81
C VAL A 241 6.62 -6.19 3.24
N PHE A 242 7.41 -5.75 4.22
CA PHE A 242 7.04 -5.62 5.65
C PHE A 242 7.22 -4.18 6.16
N THR A 243 6.99 -3.22 5.27
CA THR A 243 6.91 -1.78 5.54
C THR A 243 5.57 -1.29 5.01
N GLN A 244 5.19 -0.05 5.27
CA GLN A 244 3.90 0.53 4.89
C GLN A 244 3.72 0.76 3.37
N TYR A 245 4.81 0.80 2.63
CA TYR A 245 4.82 1.20 1.22
C TYR A 245 4.21 0.22 0.20
N PRO A 246 4.28 -1.12 0.37
CA PRO A 246 3.58 -2.09 -0.46
C PRO A 246 2.06 -1.86 -0.56
N ALA A 247 1.44 -1.11 0.37
CA ALA A 247 0.03 -0.71 0.25
C ALA A 247 -0.29 -0.03 -1.09
N PHE A 248 0.63 0.78 -1.64
CA PHE A 248 0.41 1.47 -2.92
C PHE A 248 0.40 0.52 -4.13
N VAL A 249 0.93 -0.70 -3.97
CA VAL A 249 1.09 -1.69 -5.05
C VAL A 249 0.01 -2.76 -4.98
N ALA A 250 -0.29 -3.25 -3.77
CA ALA A 250 -1.19 -4.37 -3.51
C ALA A 250 -2.56 -4.32 -4.23
N PRO A 251 -3.38 -3.24 -4.16
CA PRO A 251 -4.72 -3.24 -4.74
C PRO A 251 -4.72 -3.50 -6.25
N PHE A 252 -3.69 -3.01 -6.94
CA PHE A 252 -3.56 -3.13 -8.39
C PHE A 252 -2.96 -4.48 -8.81
N ILE A 253 -2.10 -5.06 -7.96
CA ILE A 253 -1.64 -6.45 -8.13
C ILE A 253 -2.82 -7.42 -8.03
N PHE A 254 -3.71 -7.25 -7.04
CA PHE A 254 -4.93 -8.05 -6.96
C PHE A 254 -5.85 -7.82 -8.16
N LEU A 255 -6.09 -6.57 -8.55
CA LEU A 255 -6.89 -6.25 -9.74
C LEU A 255 -6.33 -6.91 -11.01
N GLY A 256 -5.03 -6.75 -11.27
CA GLY A 256 -4.34 -7.35 -12.39
C GLY A 256 -4.39 -8.87 -12.36
N ALA A 257 -4.22 -9.49 -11.19
CA ALA A 257 -4.28 -10.93 -11.02
C ALA A 257 -5.69 -11.49 -11.30
N ILE A 258 -6.75 -10.81 -10.82
CA ILE A 258 -8.14 -11.19 -11.08
C ILE A 258 -8.44 -11.12 -12.59
N TYR A 259 -8.07 -10.02 -13.26
CA TYR A 259 -8.31 -9.88 -14.71
C TYR A 259 -7.39 -10.77 -15.56
N GLY A 260 -6.18 -11.07 -15.09
CA GLY A 260 -5.27 -12.04 -15.68
C GLY A 260 -5.84 -13.45 -15.61
N PHE A 261 -6.30 -13.86 -14.42
CA PHE A 261 -6.98 -15.14 -14.21
C PHE A 261 -8.25 -15.25 -15.05
N ARG A 262 -9.02 -14.16 -15.20
CA ARG A 262 -10.23 -14.13 -16.05
C ARG A 262 -9.96 -14.61 -17.48
N LYS A 263 -8.79 -14.29 -18.04
CA LYS A 263 -8.38 -14.73 -19.39
C LYS A 263 -8.30 -16.26 -19.46
N ILE A 264 -7.78 -16.90 -18.41
CA ILE A 264 -7.66 -18.35 -18.28
C ILE A 264 -9.03 -18.97 -17.97
N ALA A 265 -9.75 -18.41 -17.00
CA ALA A 265 -11.03 -18.91 -16.51
C ALA A 265 -12.12 -18.95 -17.58
N ARG A 266 -12.17 -17.96 -18.48
CA ARG A 266 -13.15 -17.91 -19.59
C ARG A 266 -12.82 -18.81 -20.77
N SER A 267 -11.62 -19.40 -20.83
CA SER A 267 -11.28 -20.33 -21.90
C SER A 267 -12.11 -21.61 -21.80
N LYS A 268 -12.74 -22.01 -22.91
CA LYS A 268 -13.52 -23.25 -23.06
C LYS A 268 -12.68 -24.45 -23.50
N ASN A 269 -11.39 -24.27 -23.74
CA ASN A 269 -10.50 -25.34 -24.19
C ASN A 269 -10.26 -26.36 -23.06
N ILE A 270 -10.50 -27.66 -23.30
CA ILE A 270 -10.32 -28.75 -22.33
C ILE A 270 -8.88 -28.83 -21.78
N LYS A 271 -7.87 -28.49 -22.59
CA LYS A 271 -6.46 -28.43 -22.12
C LYS A 271 -6.27 -27.33 -21.06
N VAL A 272 -7.14 -26.32 -21.02
CA VAL A 272 -7.12 -25.23 -20.02
C VAL A 272 -7.82 -25.64 -18.73
N ALA A 273 -8.61 -26.72 -18.71
CA ALA A 273 -9.18 -27.23 -17.45
C ALA A 273 -8.07 -27.71 -16.49
N HIS A 274 -7.05 -28.40 -17.02
CA HIS A 274 -5.86 -28.78 -16.28
C HIS A 274 -5.09 -27.56 -15.78
N LEU A 275 -4.94 -26.53 -16.63
CA LEU A 275 -4.29 -25.28 -16.24
C LEU A 275 -5.05 -24.56 -15.11
N LYS A 276 -6.38 -24.52 -15.12
CA LYS A 276 -7.18 -23.95 -14.02
C LYS A 276 -6.93 -24.69 -12.71
N LYS A 277 -6.85 -26.03 -12.75
CA LYS A 277 -6.55 -26.86 -11.58
C LYS A 277 -5.12 -26.62 -11.08
N LEU A 278 -4.13 -26.56 -11.99
CA LEU A 278 -2.74 -26.28 -11.65
C LEU A 278 -2.57 -24.88 -11.07
N VAL A 279 -3.21 -23.86 -11.62
CA VAL A 279 -3.20 -22.50 -11.07
C VAL A 279 -3.83 -22.47 -9.68
N SER A 280 -4.95 -23.17 -9.47
CA SER A 280 -5.59 -23.26 -8.15
C SER A 280 -4.71 -23.99 -7.13
N LEU A 281 -4.00 -25.05 -7.55
CA LEU A 281 -3.04 -25.77 -6.71
C LEU A 281 -1.81 -24.91 -6.40
N ALA A 282 -1.28 -24.21 -7.40
CA ALA A 282 -0.17 -23.27 -7.24
C ALA A 282 -0.55 -22.12 -6.30
N PHE A 283 -1.81 -21.70 -6.27
CA PHE A 283 -2.30 -20.74 -5.27
C PHE A 283 -2.27 -21.31 -3.86
N LEU A 284 -2.70 -22.56 -3.65
CA LEU A 284 -2.59 -23.21 -2.34
C LEU A 284 -1.13 -23.30 -1.90
N ILE A 285 -0.22 -23.67 -2.81
CA ILE A 285 1.22 -23.70 -2.54
C ILE A 285 1.73 -22.30 -2.21
N ALA A 286 1.35 -21.28 -2.96
CA ALA A 286 1.74 -19.90 -2.73
C ALA A 286 1.26 -19.38 -1.36
N VAL A 287 0.04 -19.73 -0.95
CA VAL A 287 -0.49 -19.43 0.39
C VAL A 287 0.36 -20.11 1.47
N THR A 288 0.66 -21.41 1.33
CA THR A 288 1.49 -22.15 2.29
C THR A 288 2.91 -21.59 2.38
N LEU A 289 3.53 -21.28 1.24
CA LEU A 289 4.87 -20.69 1.19
C LEU A 289 4.88 -19.29 1.78
N SER A 290 3.84 -18.49 1.54
CA SER A 290 3.72 -17.15 2.10
C SER A 290 3.58 -17.18 3.62
N LEU A 291 2.83 -18.14 4.16
CA LEU A 291 2.77 -18.40 5.59
C LEU A 291 4.15 -18.75 6.16
N PHE A 292 4.88 -19.68 5.53
CA PHE A 292 6.20 -20.10 5.99
C PHE A 292 7.27 -18.99 5.85
N ALA A 293 7.17 -18.14 4.83
CA ALA A 293 8.08 -17.02 4.65
C ALA A 293 7.77 -15.85 5.59
N ALA A 294 6.49 -15.68 5.96
CA ALA A 294 6.05 -14.66 6.87
C ALA A 294 6.36 -15.02 8.33
N THR A 295 6.27 -16.28 8.76
CA THR A 295 6.42 -16.66 10.18
C THR A 295 7.72 -16.20 10.84
N PRO A 296 8.93 -16.40 10.27
CA PRO A 296 10.16 -15.97 10.94
C PRO A 296 10.30 -14.44 10.93
N ARG A 297 9.70 -13.77 9.94
CA ARG A 297 9.70 -12.31 9.84
C ARG A 297 8.73 -11.70 10.83
N VAL A 298 7.50 -12.22 10.94
CA VAL A 298 6.55 -11.83 11.98
C VAL A 298 7.17 -12.05 13.36
N GLU A 299 7.86 -13.16 13.63
CA GLU A 299 8.56 -13.37 14.91
C GLU A 299 9.70 -12.39 15.17
N THR A 300 10.45 -11.99 14.14
CA THR A 300 11.61 -11.08 14.29
C THR A 300 11.24 -9.59 14.22
N THR A 301 10.14 -9.24 13.56
CA THR A 301 9.62 -7.86 13.43
C THR A 301 8.53 -7.55 14.45
N THR A 302 7.85 -8.54 15.01
CA THR A 302 6.98 -8.30 16.16
C THR A 302 7.86 -7.96 17.37
N TYR A 303 7.75 -6.71 17.80
CA TYR A 303 8.41 -6.21 19.01
C TYR A 303 8.13 -7.09 20.23
N LEU A 304 7.07 -7.90 20.23
CA LEU A 304 6.68 -8.85 21.28
C LEU A 304 7.81 -9.79 21.71
N ALA A 305 8.64 -10.29 20.78
CA ALA A 305 9.78 -11.14 21.13
C ALA A 305 10.91 -10.36 21.86
N ARG A 306 10.92 -9.03 21.75
CA ARG A 306 11.94 -8.13 22.31
C ARG A 306 11.43 -7.25 23.46
N VAL A 307 10.12 -7.22 23.73
CA VAL A 307 9.56 -6.42 24.82
C VAL A 307 9.98 -7.04 26.15
N LYS A 308 10.97 -6.41 26.79
CA LYS A 308 11.22 -6.62 28.21
C LYS A 308 10.09 -5.93 28.97
N PHE A 309 9.04 -6.66 29.34
CA PHE A 309 7.89 -6.11 30.08
C PHE A 309 8.28 -5.26 31.29
N GLN A 310 9.35 -5.65 32.00
CA GLN A 310 9.92 -4.86 33.09
C GLN A 310 10.39 -3.47 32.67
N HIS A 311 10.96 -3.32 31.47
CA HIS A 311 11.38 -2.03 30.94
C HIS A 311 10.16 -1.15 30.61
N ALA A 312 9.13 -1.72 29.99
CA ALA A 312 7.89 -0.99 29.68
C ALA A 312 7.17 -0.52 30.96
N TRP A 313 7.07 -1.36 31.99
CA TRP A 313 6.47 -0.96 33.27
C TRP A 313 7.24 0.16 33.95
N LYS A 314 8.58 0.06 34.02
CA LYS A 314 9.41 1.14 34.56
C LYS A 314 9.31 2.42 33.75
N LEU A 315 9.20 2.33 32.42
CA LEU A 315 8.98 3.50 31.58
C LEU A 315 7.67 4.19 31.97
N HIS A 316 6.57 3.46 32.09
CA HIS A 316 5.28 4.03 32.50
C HIS A 316 5.30 4.58 33.94
N GLU A 317 6.03 3.95 34.86
CA GLU A 317 6.25 4.47 36.21
C GLU A 317 6.96 5.83 36.18
N ILE A 318 8.06 5.94 35.42
CA ILE A 318 8.82 7.19 35.25
C ILE A 318 7.96 8.26 34.56
N LEU A 319 7.25 7.90 33.48
CA LEU A 319 6.35 8.83 32.78
C LEU A 319 5.20 9.31 33.69
N GLY A 320 4.74 8.48 34.62
CA GLY A 320 3.75 8.83 35.63
C GLY A 320 4.23 9.87 36.65
N LEU A 321 5.56 10.03 36.81
CA LEU A 321 6.14 11.09 37.64
C LEU A 321 6.13 12.46 36.94
N VAL A 322 5.93 12.50 35.61
CA VAL A 322 5.94 13.75 34.84
C VAL A 322 4.54 14.39 34.86
N PRO A 323 4.39 15.62 35.40
CA PRO A 323 3.10 16.31 35.46
C PRO A 323 2.41 16.36 34.09
N SER A 324 1.10 16.21 34.05
CA SER A 324 0.33 16.19 32.79
C SER A 324 0.45 17.48 31.97
N SER A 325 0.69 18.62 32.62
CA SER A 325 0.89 19.93 31.99
C SER A 325 2.34 20.23 31.60
N ALA A 326 3.30 19.36 31.91
CA ALA A 326 4.70 19.59 31.57
C ALA A 326 4.96 19.26 30.09
N SER A 327 5.76 20.11 29.44
CA SER A 327 6.32 19.82 28.12
C SER A 327 7.32 18.66 28.21
N ILE A 328 7.26 17.72 27.27
CA ILE A 328 8.16 16.55 27.23
C ILE A 328 8.88 16.50 25.88
N LEU A 329 10.21 16.40 25.90
CA LEU A 329 11.00 16.00 24.75
C LEU A 329 11.42 14.54 24.92
N ALA A 330 10.92 13.65 24.06
CA ALA A 330 11.13 12.21 24.14
C ALA A 330 11.97 11.69 22.97
N GLN A 331 12.69 10.58 23.18
CA GLN A 331 13.29 9.82 22.08
C GLN A 331 12.19 9.20 21.20
N ASP A 332 12.51 8.88 19.95
CA ASP A 332 11.58 8.34 18.96
C ASP A 332 10.85 7.07 19.43
N ASN A 333 11.54 6.19 20.16
CA ASN A 333 10.99 4.97 20.73
C ASN A 333 10.12 5.19 22.00
N ILE A 334 10.19 6.37 22.63
CA ILE A 334 9.40 6.74 23.81
C ILE A 334 8.22 7.64 23.43
N PHE A 335 8.39 8.48 22.42
CA PHE A 335 7.41 9.49 22.00
C PHE A 335 5.98 8.96 21.82
N PRO A 336 5.73 7.76 21.23
CA PRO A 336 4.38 7.23 21.10
C PRO A 336 3.62 7.12 22.44
N HIS A 337 4.31 6.89 23.55
CA HIS A 337 3.73 6.75 24.89
C HIS A 337 3.30 8.08 25.53
N VAL A 338 3.71 9.22 24.96
CA VAL A 338 3.37 10.58 25.42
C VAL A 338 2.73 11.43 24.32
N SER A 339 2.41 10.81 23.17
CA SER A 339 1.93 11.49 21.97
C SER A 339 0.50 12.04 22.08
N ASP A 340 -0.21 11.68 23.15
CA ASP A 340 -1.51 12.22 23.54
C ASP A 340 -1.40 13.61 24.20
N ARG A 341 -0.20 14.03 24.61
CA ARG A 341 0.06 15.37 25.16
C ARG A 341 0.27 16.39 24.04
N PHE A 342 -0.33 17.56 24.19
CA PHE A 342 -0.18 18.65 23.23
C PHE A 342 1.26 19.18 23.16
N GLU A 343 1.93 19.29 24.31
CA GLU A 343 3.31 19.78 24.46
C GLU A 343 4.32 18.61 24.50
N ALA A 344 4.10 17.57 23.70
CA ALA A 344 5.07 16.50 23.49
C ALA A 344 5.84 16.71 22.19
N TYR A 345 7.16 16.56 22.27
CA TYR A 345 8.07 16.70 21.15
C TYR A 345 8.93 15.45 21.04
N THR A 346 9.30 15.08 19.82
CA THR A 346 10.28 14.02 19.58
C THR A 346 11.64 14.64 19.29
N ILE A 347 12.69 14.08 19.87
CA ILE A 347 14.05 14.32 19.39
C ILE A 347 14.06 13.86 17.93
N PRO A 348 14.50 14.69 16.97
CA PRO A 348 14.65 14.26 15.59
C PRO A 348 15.54 13.02 15.59
N SER A 349 15.09 11.92 14.97
CA SER A 349 15.94 10.73 14.84
C SER A 349 17.26 11.18 14.19
N PRO A 350 18.43 10.85 14.77
CA PRO A 350 19.69 11.20 14.13
C PRO A 350 19.63 10.69 12.71
N SER A 351 19.93 11.54 11.72
CA SER A 351 20.21 11.08 10.37
C SER A 351 21.52 10.29 10.46
N TRP A 352 21.43 9.04 10.89
CA TRP A 352 22.57 8.13 10.94
C TRP A 352 23.05 7.97 9.49
N GLU A 353 24.27 8.46 9.24
CA GLU A 353 25.01 8.33 7.98
C GLU A 353 25.27 6.88 7.61
#